data_AF-A0A022XLK1-F1
#
_entry.id   AF-A0A022XLK1-F1
#
_cell.length_a   1.000
_cell.length_b   1.000
_cell.length_c   1.000
_cell.angle_alpha   90.00
_cell.angle_beta   90.00
_cell.angle_gamma   90.00
#
_symmetry.space_group_name_H-M   'P 1'
#
loop_
_entity.id
_entity.type
_entity.pdbx_description
1 polymer ?
#
loop_
_entity_poly.entity_id
_entity_poly.type
_entity_poly.pdbx_seq_one_letter_code
_entity_poly.pdbx_strand_id
1 'polypeptide(L)'
;MESRPSFRIVNQFIPDYSSSVFTQYESQRTGMRVVTIDQKGPRVQGHFVLATEIHDDSGAPHTLEHLCFMGSRNYQDKGILYKLSARLYSEINAWTTVDHTAYTLESAGWEAFAQLLPV
;
A
#
# COMPACT_ATOMS: atom_id res chain seq x y z
N MET A 1 28.54 12.21 -4.51
CA MET A 1 27.88 12.03 -3.21
C MET A 1 27.18 10.68 -3.27
N GLU A 2 27.70 9.66 -2.58
CA GLU A 2 27.13 8.31 -2.66
C GLU A 2 25.71 8.31 -2.09
N SER A 3 24.77 7.80 -2.88
CA SER A 3 23.37 7.62 -2.49
C SER A 3 23.31 6.60 -1.37
N ARG A 4 23.11 7.06 -0.13
CA ARG A 4 22.81 6.16 0.98
C ARG A 4 21.51 5.41 0.65
N PRO A 5 21.45 4.07 0.79
CA PRO A 5 20.22 3.34 0.54
C PRO A 5 19.13 3.87 1.48
N SER A 6 18.01 4.34 0.92
CA SER A 6 16.92 4.99 1.66
C SER A 6 16.25 4.09 2.70
N PHE A 7 16.49 2.77 2.61
CA PHE A 7 15.91 1.74 3.48
C PHE A 7 17.01 0.80 3.99
N ARG A 8 16.91 0.42 5.27
CA ARG A 8 17.71 -0.66 5.88
C ARG A 8 16.86 -1.92 6.04
N ILE A 9 17.47 -3.10 5.94
CA ILE A 9 16.83 -4.36 6.31
C ILE A 9 16.80 -4.46 7.83
N VAL A 10 15.62 -4.69 8.40
CA VAL A 10 15.39 -4.90 9.84
C VAL A 10 15.40 -6.38 10.16
N ASN A 11 14.73 -7.19 9.33
CA ASN A 11 14.61 -8.63 9.52
C ASN A 11 14.43 -9.32 8.17
N GLN A 12 14.93 -10.55 8.05
CA GLN A 12 14.72 -11.39 6.88
C GLN A 12 14.65 -12.86 7.32
N PHE A 13 13.61 -13.56 6.92
CA PHE A 13 13.42 -14.97 7.27
C PHE A 13 12.52 -15.70 6.28
N ILE A 14 12.56 -17.03 6.35
CA ILE A 14 11.63 -17.92 5.67
C ILE A 14 10.83 -18.62 6.77
N PRO A 15 9.49 -18.50 6.82
CA PRO A 15 8.69 -19.18 7.82
C PRO A 15 8.66 -20.70 7.55
N ASP A 16 8.26 -21.48 8.56
CA ASP A 16 8.12 -22.94 8.46
C ASP A 16 6.91 -23.38 7.62
N TYR A 17 5.92 -22.50 7.44
CA TYR A 17 4.68 -22.78 6.71
C TYR A 17 4.67 -22.34 5.24
N SER A 18 5.73 -21.69 4.74
CA SER A 18 5.82 -21.24 3.34
C SER A 18 7.26 -21.16 2.86
N SER A 19 7.50 -21.39 1.56
CA SER A 19 8.81 -21.17 0.93
C SER A 19 9.11 -19.71 0.59
N SER A 20 8.18 -18.79 0.89
CA SER A 20 8.34 -17.36 0.61
C SER A 20 9.35 -16.68 1.53
N VAL A 21 10.14 -15.76 0.98
CA VAL A 21 11.08 -14.94 1.76
C VAL A 21 10.38 -13.69 2.25
N PHE A 22 10.34 -13.50 3.57
CA PHE A 22 9.80 -12.30 4.20
C PHE A 22 10.97 -11.36 4.48
N THR A 23 10.92 -10.13 3.96
CA THR A 23 11.93 -9.11 4.23
C THR A 23 11.27 -7.85 4.75
N GLN A 24 11.67 -7.42 5.94
CA GLN A 24 11.24 -6.17 6.54
C GLN A 24 12.29 -5.09 6.31
N TYR A 25 11.86 -3.96 5.79
CA TYR A 25 12.64 -2.77 5.56
C TYR A 25 12.14 -1.61 6.43
N GLU A 26 13.04 -0.69 6.77
CA GLU A 26 12.70 0.57 7.43
C GLU A 26 13.39 1.72 6.73
N SER A 27 12.62 2.74 6.37
CA SER A 27 13.19 3.96 5.80
C SER A 27 14.03 4.69 6.85
N GLN A 28 15.29 4.94 6.53
CA GLN A 28 16.18 5.71 7.41
C GLN A 28 15.80 7.20 7.48
N ARG A 29 14.93 7.67 6.58
CA ARG A 29 14.46 9.06 6.53
C ARG A 29 13.16 9.28 7.30
N THR A 30 12.19 8.37 7.17
CA THR A 30 10.83 8.56 7.71
C THR A 30 10.42 7.55 8.77
N GLY A 31 11.18 6.47 8.96
CA GLY A 31 10.77 5.33 9.79
C GLY A 31 9.68 4.47 9.17
N MET A 32 9.23 4.77 7.93
CA MET A 32 8.24 3.95 7.22
C MET A 32 8.72 2.51 7.08
N ARG A 33 7.86 1.56 7.46
CA ARG A 33 8.14 0.13 7.36
C ARG A 33 7.50 -0.46 6.11
N VAL A 34 8.26 -1.31 5.43
CA VAL A 34 7.80 -2.06 4.27
C VAL A 34 8.11 -3.52 4.51
N VAL A 35 7.14 -4.40 4.33
CA VAL A 35 7.36 -5.85 4.33
C VAL A 35 7.12 -6.35 2.93
N THR A 36 8.12 -7.02 2.35
CA THR A 36 7.95 -7.75 1.10
C THR A 36 7.86 -9.24 1.40
N ILE A 37 6.99 -9.92 0.66
CA ILE A 37 6.84 -11.37 0.70
C ILE A 37 7.14 -11.86 -0.71
N ASP A 38 8.31 -12.46 -0.90
CA ASP A 38 8.70 -13.01 -2.20
C ASP A 38 7.97 -14.34 -2.42
N GLN A 39 6.85 -14.26 -3.13
CA GLN A 39 6.02 -15.39 -3.47
C GLN A 39 5.86 -15.47 -4.99
N LYS A 40 6.24 -16.60 -5.57
CA LYS A 40 6.04 -16.86 -6.99
C LYS A 40 4.54 -16.95 -7.28
N GLY A 41 4.03 -16.04 -8.09
CA GLY A 41 2.63 -16.04 -8.51
C GLY A 41 2.36 -14.97 -9.57
N PRO A 42 1.21 -15.05 -10.25
CA PRO A 42 0.82 -14.05 -11.23
C PRO A 42 0.26 -12.77 -10.59
N ARG A 43 -0.07 -12.81 -9.29
CA ARG A 43 -0.70 -11.71 -8.55
C ARG A 43 0.36 -10.90 -7.80
N VAL A 44 0.24 -9.59 -7.86
CA VAL A 44 0.96 -8.65 -7.00
C VAL A 44 -0.08 -7.97 -6.11
N GLN A 45 0.16 -7.99 -4.79
CA GLN A 45 -0.75 -7.43 -3.80
C GLN A 45 0.00 -6.45 -2.90
N GLY A 46 -0.62 -5.31 -2.63
CA GLY A 46 -0.12 -4.26 -1.76
C GLY A 46 -1.15 -3.91 -0.69
N HIS A 47 -0.67 -3.71 0.53
CA HIS A 47 -1.44 -3.17 1.65
C HIS A 47 -0.74 -1.93 2.18
N PHE A 48 -1.46 -0.82 2.24
CA PHE A 48 -0.97 0.47 2.75
C PHE A 48 -1.77 0.80 3.99
N VAL A 49 -1.16 0.59 5.15
CA VAL A 49 -1.84 0.66 6.46
C VAL A 49 -1.35 1.89 7.21
N LEU A 50 -2.29 2.71 7.67
CA LEU A 50 -2.04 3.91 8.45
C LEU A 50 -2.79 3.80 9.78
N ALA A 51 -2.11 4.12 10.87
CA ALA A 51 -2.75 4.27 12.18
C ALA A 51 -3.69 5.48 12.14
N THR A 52 -4.96 5.26 12.45
CA THR A 52 -6.04 6.26 12.36
C THR A 52 -7.00 6.16 13.55
N GLU A 53 -6.49 5.77 14.72
CA GLU A 53 -7.24 5.75 15.97
C GLU A 53 -7.84 7.13 16.28
N ILE A 54 -9.12 7.14 16.67
CA ILE A 54 -9.82 8.33 17.14
C ILE A 54 -10.51 8.04 18.48
N HIS A 55 -10.72 9.11 19.26
CA HIS A 55 -11.34 9.03 20.59
C HIS A 55 -12.70 9.73 20.63
N ASP A 56 -13.35 9.81 19.49
CA ASP A 56 -14.69 10.35 19.31
C ASP A 56 -15.48 9.52 18.29
N ASP A 57 -16.76 9.84 18.11
CA ASP A 57 -17.66 9.15 17.16
C ASP A 57 -17.82 9.93 15.84
N SER A 58 -16.86 10.78 15.48
CA SER A 58 -16.99 11.65 14.29
C SER A 58 -17.01 10.89 12.97
N GLY A 59 -16.46 9.67 12.94
CA GLY A 59 -16.25 8.92 11.70
C GLY A 59 -15.22 9.57 10.76
N ALA A 60 -14.34 10.44 11.29
CA ALA A 60 -13.36 11.16 10.47
C ALA A 60 -12.41 10.24 9.68
N PRO A 61 -11.85 9.15 10.24
CA PRO A 61 -10.99 8.21 9.50
C PRO A 61 -11.70 7.55 8.32
N HIS A 62 -12.92 7.04 8.54
CA HIS A 62 -13.72 6.43 7.49
C HIS A 62 -14.12 7.48 6.43
N THR A 63 -14.47 8.70 6.83
CA THR A 63 -14.72 9.77 5.87
C THR A 63 -13.47 10.06 5.03
N LEU A 64 -12.30 10.15 5.65
CA LEU A 64 -11.04 10.41 4.97
C LEU A 64 -10.65 9.29 4.00
N GLU A 65 -10.90 8.03 4.37
CA GLU A 65 -10.72 6.86 3.50
C GLU A 65 -11.38 7.07 2.13
N HIS A 66 -12.67 7.43 2.11
CA HIS A 66 -13.40 7.71 0.88
C HIS A 66 -12.85 8.93 0.13
N LEU A 67 -12.48 9.98 0.85
CA LEU A 67 -11.96 11.21 0.25
C LEU A 67 -10.60 11.02 -0.43
N CYS A 68 -9.77 10.09 0.04
CA CYS A 68 -8.49 9.76 -0.61
C CYS A 68 -8.67 9.22 -2.05
N PHE A 69 -9.81 8.61 -2.37
CA PHE A 69 -10.12 8.15 -3.74
C PHE A 69 -10.60 9.27 -4.70
N MET A 70 -10.76 10.49 -4.18
CA MET A 70 -11.38 11.59 -4.92
C MET A 70 -10.36 12.47 -5.66
N GLY A 71 -9.07 12.15 -5.55
CA GLY A 71 -7.97 12.82 -6.26
C GLY A 71 -6.82 13.18 -5.33
N SER A 72 -5.68 13.51 -5.92
CA SER A 72 -4.46 13.94 -5.23
C SER A 72 -3.86 15.17 -5.91
N ARG A 73 -2.80 15.74 -5.31
CA ARG A 73 -2.09 16.89 -5.89
C ARG A 73 -1.59 16.62 -7.30
N ASN A 74 -1.14 15.39 -7.57
CA ASN A 74 -0.56 14.98 -8.84
C ASN A 74 -1.62 14.37 -9.79
N TYR A 75 -2.77 13.94 -9.24
CA TYR A 75 -3.86 13.31 -9.97
C TYR A 75 -5.18 13.95 -9.58
N GLN A 76 -5.46 15.13 -10.13
CA GLN A 76 -6.57 15.99 -9.69
C GLN A 76 -7.95 15.53 -10.17
N ASP A 77 -8.00 14.64 -11.16
CA ASP A 77 -9.25 14.14 -11.72
C ASP A 77 -9.95 13.20 -10.74
N LYS A 78 -11.16 13.57 -10.33
CA LYS A 78 -12.00 12.73 -9.47
C LYS A 78 -12.20 11.33 -10.06
N GLY A 79 -11.90 10.32 -9.26
CA GLY A 79 -12.06 8.91 -9.61
C GLY A 79 -11.07 8.38 -10.65
N ILE A 80 -9.96 9.08 -10.89
CA ILE A 80 -8.91 8.62 -11.82
C ILE A 80 -8.34 7.26 -11.43
N LEU A 81 -8.11 7.01 -10.14
CA LEU A 81 -7.60 5.74 -9.64
C LEU A 81 -8.54 4.57 -10.01
N TYR A 82 -9.86 4.74 -9.85
CA TYR A 82 -10.86 3.75 -10.29
C TYR A 82 -10.89 3.53 -11.80
N LYS A 83 -10.74 4.61 -12.60
CA LYS A 83 -10.71 4.49 -14.06
C LYS A 83 -9.47 3.74 -14.54
N LEU A 84 -8.32 4.00 -13.90
CA LEU A 84 -7.07 3.32 -14.21
C LEU A 84 -7.10 1.86 -13.75
N SER A 85 -7.62 1.56 -12.57
CA SER A 85 -7.70 0.18 -12.08
C SER A 85 -8.58 -0.69 -12.99
N ALA A 86 -9.73 -0.17 -13.44
CA ALA A 86 -10.60 -0.84 -14.39
C ALA A 86 -9.90 -1.11 -15.75
N ARG A 87 -9.11 -0.15 -16.23
CA ARG A 87 -8.34 -0.31 -17.49
C ARG A 87 -7.19 -1.30 -17.37
N LEU A 88 -6.61 -1.41 -16.18
CA LEU A 88 -5.45 -2.27 -15.90
C LEU A 88 -5.87 -3.62 -15.29
N TYR A 89 -7.16 -3.96 -15.31
CA TYR A 89 -7.71 -5.19 -14.73
C TYR A 89 -7.20 -5.45 -13.30
N SER A 90 -7.18 -4.37 -12.51
CA SER A 90 -6.67 -4.34 -11.15
C SER A 90 -7.80 -4.06 -10.17
N GLU A 91 -7.68 -4.58 -8.96
CA GLU A 91 -8.62 -4.37 -7.88
C GLU A 91 -8.04 -3.38 -6.87
N ILE A 92 -8.84 -2.40 -6.48
CA ILE A 92 -8.51 -1.47 -5.41
C ILE A 92 -9.62 -1.53 -4.38
N ASN A 93 -9.26 -1.39 -3.12
CA ASN A 93 -10.22 -1.33 -2.03
C ASN A 93 -9.62 -0.54 -0.85
N ALA A 94 -10.45 -0.22 0.12
CA ALA A 94 -10.00 0.23 1.41
C ALA A 94 -10.99 -0.20 2.50
N TRP A 95 -10.52 -0.16 3.74
CA TRP A 95 -11.37 -0.33 4.90
C TRP A 95 -10.76 0.38 6.10
N THR A 96 -11.65 0.81 7.00
CA THR A 96 -11.29 1.47 8.25
C THR A 96 -11.78 0.67 9.44
N THR A 97 -10.90 0.39 10.39
CA THR A 97 -11.21 -0.20 11.70
C THR A 97 -10.95 0.82 12.82
N VAL A 98 -11.00 0.34 14.06
CA VAL A 98 -10.91 1.16 15.27
C VAL A 98 -9.58 1.93 15.35
N ASP A 99 -8.47 1.33 14.92
CA ASP A 99 -7.12 1.87 15.12
C ASP A 99 -6.36 2.12 13.81
N HIS A 100 -6.87 1.66 12.67
CA HIS A 100 -6.20 1.84 11.38
C HIS A 100 -7.13 1.83 10.17
N THR A 101 -6.64 2.45 9.10
CA THR A 101 -7.20 2.40 7.75
C THR A 101 -6.21 1.68 6.84
N ALA A 102 -6.70 0.73 6.06
CA ALA A 102 -5.90 -0.03 5.10
C ALA A 102 -6.43 0.22 3.68
N TYR A 103 -5.52 0.57 2.77
CA TYR A 103 -5.79 0.63 1.32
C TYR A 103 -5.14 -0.57 0.67
N THR A 104 -5.84 -1.21 -0.27
CA THR A 104 -5.36 -2.40 -0.97
C THR A 104 -5.29 -2.16 -2.47
N LEU A 105 -4.23 -2.67 -3.08
CA LEU A 105 -4.06 -2.72 -4.52
C LEU A 105 -3.68 -4.14 -4.92
N GLU A 106 -4.37 -4.68 -5.91
CA GLU A 106 -4.06 -5.97 -6.48
C GLU A 106 -4.07 -5.90 -8.01
N SER A 107 -3.08 -6.54 -8.65
CA SER A 107 -3.03 -6.67 -10.10
C SER A 107 -2.44 -7.99 -10.55
N ALA A 108 -2.71 -8.33 -11.81
CA ALA A 108 -1.94 -9.36 -12.53
C ALA A 108 -0.60 -8.75 -13.01
N GLY A 109 0.51 -9.25 -12.49
CA GLY A 109 1.85 -8.77 -12.81
C GLY A 109 2.21 -7.41 -12.19
N TRP A 110 3.48 -7.05 -12.34
CA TRP A 110 4.06 -5.83 -11.75
C TRP A 110 3.74 -4.58 -12.56
N GLU A 111 3.56 -4.72 -13.87
CA GLU A 111 3.41 -3.61 -14.82
C GLU A 111 2.14 -2.79 -14.55
N ALA A 112 1.05 -3.48 -14.19
CA ALA A 112 -0.20 -2.84 -13.77
C ALA A 112 -0.06 -2.24 -12.36
N PHE A 113 0.53 -2.99 -11.42
CA PHE A 113 0.77 -2.55 -10.05
C PHE A 113 1.56 -1.23 -10.02
N ALA A 114 2.67 -1.17 -10.75
CA ALA A 114 3.58 -0.03 -10.78
C ALA A 114 2.95 1.24 -11.39
N GLN A 115 1.96 1.09 -12.27
CA GLN A 115 1.22 2.22 -12.82
C GLN A 115 0.18 2.79 -11.85
N LEU A 116 -0.39 1.95 -10.99
CA LEU A 116 -1.40 2.34 -10.00
C LEU A 116 -0.79 2.82 -8.68
N LEU A 117 0.35 2.26 -8.28
CA LEU A 117 1.04 2.58 -7.03
C LEU A 117 1.29 4.09 -6.78
N PRO A 118 1.67 4.93 -7.78
CA PRO A 118 1.94 6.34 -7.54
C PRO A 118 0.69 7.23 -7.51
N VAL A 119 -0.49 6.70 -7.86
CA VAL A 119 -1.75 7.44 -8.06
C VAL A 119 -2.44 7.71 -6.72
#